data_AF-A0A1B9F8B3-F1
#
_entry.id   AF-A0A1B9F8B3-F1
#
_cell.length_a   1.000
_cell.length_b   1.000
_cell.length_c   1.000
_cell.angle_alpha   90.00
_cell.angle_beta   90.00
_cell.angle_gamma   90.00
#
_symmetry.space_group_name_H-M   'P 1'
#
loop_
_entity.id
_entity.type
_entity.pdbx_description
1 polymer ?
#
loop_
_entity_poly.entity_id
_entity_poly.type
_entity_poly.pdbx_seq_one_letter_code
_entity_poly.pdbx_strand_id
1 'polypeptide(L)'
;MNPIETNLDFHIFDLWVNGHPLEYLRPQLNALGFLSKKDLETIPNNSMVKVAGALVMVHTPPTRSGKRVMFITIEDETGLIDLVAFEDIQKKWAREIFTSEILAVEGILKKEGKGKRAMSIVVKRIFPQIP
;
A
#
# COMPACT_ATOMS: atom_id res chain seq x y z
N MET A 1 5.89 -9.93 -36.25
CA MET A 1 4.79 -8.97 -36.03
C MET A 1 3.52 -9.78 -35.84
N ASN A 2 3.12 -9.99 -34.59
CA ASN A 2 1.75 -9.88 -34.09
C ASN A 2 1.76 -10.08 -32.56
N PRO A 3 0.83 -9.43 -31.87
CA PRO A 3 1.12 -8.65 -30.68
C PRO A 3 0.61 -9.37 -29.45
N ILE A 4 1.49 -9.65 -28.49
CA ILE A 4 1.02 -9.97 -27.14
C ILE A 4 0.64 -8.62 -26.53
N GLU A 5 -0.62 -8.29 -26.75
CA GLU A 5 -1.51 -7.59 -25.83
C GLU A 5 -0.76 -6.99 -24.64
N THR A 6 -0.56 -5.68 -24.71
CA THR A 6 -0.32 -4.85 -23.55
C THR A 6 -1.52 -5.07 -22.62
N ASN A 7 -1.44 -6.03 -21.71
CA ASN A 7 -2.31 -6.12 -20.54
C ASN A 7 -2.07 -4.85 -19.72
N LEU A 8 -2.72 -3.76 -20.13
CA LEU A 8 -3.22 -2.79 -19.17
C LEU A 8 -4.29 -3.57 -18.39
N ASP A 9 -3.83 -4.30 -17.38
CA ASP A 9 -4.70 -4.82 -16.33
C ASP A 9 -5.17 -3.61 -15.53
N PHE A 10 -6.17 -2.92 -16.09
CA PHE A 10 -6.99 -1.99 -15.35
C PHE A 10 -7.62 -2.79 -14.21
N HIS A 11 -7.07 -2.64 -13.01
CA HIS A 11 -7.72 -3.10 -11.80
C HIS A 11 -9.03 -2.32 -11.70
N ILE A 12 -10.12 -3.00 -12.05
CA ILE A 12 -11.46 -2.55 -11.74
C ILE A 12 -11.48 -2.50 -10.21
N PHE A 13 -11.49 -1.28 -9.67
CA PHE A 13 -11.75 -1.04 -8.26
C PHE A 13 -12.99 -1.84 -7.86
N ASP A 14 -12.88 -2.65 -6.81
CA ASP A 14 -14.06 -3.29 -6.23
C ASP A 14 -15.04 -2.15 -5.88
N LEU A 15 -16.14 -2.08 -6.64
CA LEU A 15 -17.12 -1.01 -6.48
C LEU A 15 -17.81 -1.23 -5.14
N TRP A 16 -17.36 -0.51 -4.13
CA TRP A 16 -17.99 -0.49 -2.83
C TRP A 16 -19.39 0.13 -2.94
N VAL A 17 -20.43 -0.70 -2.86
CA VAL A 17 -21.84 -0.30 -3.05
C VAL A 17 -22.26 0.83 -2.10
N ASN A 18 -21.66 0.89 -0.90
CA ASN A 18 -21.97 1.87 0.15
C ASN A 18 -20.80 2.81 0.48
N GLY A 19 -19.81 2.94 -0.42
CA GLY A 19 -18.56 3.65 -0.15
C GLY A 19 -17.51 2.77 0.54
N HIS A 20 -16.26 3.21 0.49
CA HIS A 20 -15.12 2.42 0.98
C HIS A 20 -15.19 2.28 2.52
N PRO A 21 -14.96 1.10 3.12
CA PRO A 21 -15.11 0.89 4.56
C PRO A 21 -14.29 1.85 5.43
N LEU A 22 -13.11 2.23 4.93
CA LEU A 22 -12.24 3.18 5.63
C LEU A 22 -12.78 4.61 5.66
N GLU A 23 -13.71 4.98 4.78
CA GLU A 23 -14.39 6.28 4.83
C GLU A 23 -15.14 6.45 6.16
N TYR A 24 -15.84 5.41 6.60
CA TYR A 24 -16.53 5.40 7.89
C TYR A 24 -15.55 5.45 9.07
N LEU A 25 -14.39 4.79 8.95
CA LEU A 25 -13.34 4.76 9.98
C LEU A 25 -12.41 5.98 9.95
N ARG A 26 -12.53 6.87 8.95
CA ARG A 26 -11.59 7.96 8.71
C ARG A 26 -11.39 8.88 9.93
N PRO A 27 -12.42 9.28 10.69
CA PRO A 27 -12.21 10.09 11.89
C PRO A 27 -11.33 9.40 12.95
N GLN A 28 -11.48 8.08 13.14
CA GLN A 28 -10.70 7.29 14.10
C GLN A 28 -9.27 7.09 13.60
N LEU A 29 -9.11 6.76 12.32
CA LEU A 29 -7.80 6.64 11.67
C LEU A 29 -7.00 7.94 11.78
N ASN A 30 -7.63 9.07 11.52
CA ASN A 30 -7.00 10.39 11.67
C ASN A 30 -6.54 10.65 13.11
N ALA A 31 -7.36 10.30 14.11
CA ALA A 31 -7.00 10.43 15.52
C ALA A 31 -5.79 9.56 15.92
N LEU A 32 -5.60 8.42 15.24
CA LEU A 32 -4.47 7.51 15.42
C LEU A 32 -3.24 7.87 14.56
N GLY A 33 -3.37 8.91 13.72
CA GLY A 33 -2.33 9.40 12.82
C GLY A 33 -2.18 8.62 11.51
N PHE A 34 -3.19 7.85 11.11
CA PHE A 34 -3.24 7.19 9.81
C PHE A 34 -3.69 8.18 8.73
N LEU A 35 -2.84 8.38 7.73
CA LEU A 35 -3.06 9.30 6.62
C LEU A 35 -3.84 8.63 5.50
N SER A 36 -4.60 9.41 4.75
CA SER A 36 -5.18 8.95 3.49
C SER A 36 -4.17 9.00 2.34
N LYS A 37 -4.43 8.31 1.23
CA LYS A 37 -3.64 8.44 0.00
C LYS A 37 -3.52 9.91 -0.42
N LYS A 38 -4.62 10.66 -0.35
CA LYS A 38 -4.66 12.09 -0.71
C LYS A 38 -3.75 12.92 0.19
N ASP A 39 -3.73 12.66 1.49
CA ASP A 39 -2.87 13.39 2.43
C ASP A 39 -1.38 13.21 2.07
N LEU A 40 -0.99 12.00 1.67
CA LEU A 40 0.40 11.69 1.29
C LEU A 40 0.95 12.61 0.21
N GLU A 41 0.13 13.19 -0.66
CA GLU A 41 0.57 14.10 -1.72
C GLU A 41 1.28 15.35 -1.15
N THR A 42 0.82 15.81 0.02
CA THR A 42 1.35 17.00 0.71
C THR A 42 2.52 16.69 1.64
N ILE A 43 2.64 15.45 2.11
CA ILE A 43 3.69 15.05 3.05
C ILE A 43 5.10 15.11 2.41
N PRO A 44 6.14 15.61 3.11
CA PRO A 44 7.50 15.60 2.59
C PRO A 44 8.00 14.18 2.28
N ASN A 45 8.82 14.04 1.23
CA ASN A 45 9.52 12.79 0.93
C ASN A 45 10.40 12.36 2.12
N ASN A 46 10.57 11.05 2.33
CA ASN A 46 11.30 10.44 3.45
C ASN A 46 10.66 10.61 4.84
N SER A 47 9.41 11.08 4.93
CA SER A 47 8.69 11.14 6.21
C SER A 47 8.26 9.75 6.66
N MET A 48 8.24 9.51 7.97
CA MET A 48 7.55 8.38 8.57
C MET A 48 6.05 8.64 8.53
N VAL A 49 5.28 7.69 8.00
CA VAL A 49 3.82 7.79 7.85
C VAL A 49 3.14 6.50 8.28
N LYS A 50 1.89 6.60 8.72
CA LYS A 50 1.00 5.46 8.91
C LYS A 50 -0.10 5.51 7.86
N VAL A 51 -0.42 4.37 7.26
CA VAL A 51 -1.54 4.23 6.31
C VAL A 51 -2.28 2.94 6.57
N ALA A 52 -3.57 2.93 6.27
CA ALA A 52 -4.40 1.74 6.31
C ALA A 52 -5.19 1.65 5.00
N GLY A 53 -5.42 0.44 4.52
CA GLY A 53 -6.07 0.21 3.24
C GLY A 53 -6.56 -1.22 3.08
N ALA A 54 -7.58 -1.41 2.25
CA ALA A 54 -8.00 -2.72 1.79
C ALA A 54 -6.91 -3.33 0.89
N LEU A 55 -6.58 -4.60 1.10
CA LEU A 55 -5.57 -5.28 0.30
C LEU A 55 -6.09 -5.53 -1.11
N VAL A 56 -5.43 -4.96 -2.12
CA VAL A 56 -5.79 -5.14 -3.53
C VAL A 56 -4.95 -6.23 -4.18
N MET A 57 -3.63 -6.18 -4.02
CA MET A 57 -2.72 -7.14 -4.63
C MET A 57 -1.43 -7.29 -3.82
N VAL A 58 -0.88 -8.51 -3.83
CA VAL A 58 0.51 -8.79 -3.43
C VAL A 58 1.26 -9.44 -4.60
N HIS A 59 2.41 -8.89 -4.97
CA HIS A 59 3.31 -9.44 -5.99
C HIS A 59 4.71 -9.67 -5.42
N THR A 60 5.27 -10.87 -5.64
CA THR A 60 6.56 -11.29 -5.09
C THR A 60 7.51 -11.77 -6.21
N PRO A 61 8.04 -10.85 -7.03
CA PRO A 61 8.87 -11.24 -8.16
C PRO A 61 10.18 -11.90 -7.69
N PRO A 62 10.70 -12.89 -8.43
CA PRO A 62 12.02 -13.44 -8.17
C PRO A 62 13.09 -12.37 -8.41
N THR A 63 14.02 -12.21 -7.47
CA THR A 63 15.13 -11.25 -7.60
C THR A 63 16.43 -11.99 -7.91
N ARG A 64 17.27 -11.39 -8.77
CA ARG A 64 18.59 -11.95 -9.12
C ARG A 64 19.54 -12.07 -7.92
N SER A 65 19.34 -11.26 -6.88
CA SER A 65 20.15 -11.25 -5.66
C SER A 65 19.70 -12.27 -4.62
N GLY A 66 18.58 -12.97 -4.83
CA GLY A 66 17.95 -13.85 -3.85
C GLY A 66 17.21 -13.13 -2.72
N LYS A 67 17.36 -11.80 -2.59
CA LYS A 67 16.63 -10.99 -1.60
C LYS A 67 15.17 -10.86 -2.00
N ARG A 68 14.27 -11.38 -1.18
CA ARG A 68 12.83 -11.30 -1.47
C ARG A 68 12.32 -9.88 -1.25
N VAL A 69 11.44 -9.43 -2.14
CA VAL A 69 10.69 -8.16 -2.06
C VAL A 69 9.22 -8.46 -2.34
N MET A 70 8.32 -7.89 -1.54
CA MET A 70 6.88 -7.88 -1.82
C MET A 70 6.50 -6.47 -2.22
N PHE A 71 5.82 -6.36 -3.35
CA PHE A 71 5.09 -5.17 -3.75
C PHE A 71 3.64 -5.41 -3.38
N ILE A 72 3.07 -4.52 -2.58
CA ILE A 72 1.71 -4.66 -2.07
C ILE A 72 0.97 -3.39 -2.44
N THR A 73 -0.20 -3.51 -3.04
CA THR A 73 -1.08 -2.37 -3.29
C THR A 73 -2.26 -2.49 -2.33
N ILE A 74 -2.50 -1.42 -1.57
CA ILE A 74 -3.69 -1.26 -0.75
C ILE A 74 -4.52 -0.09 -1.27
N GLU A 75 -5.81 -0.06 -0.95
CA GLU A 75 -6.72 1.03 -1.32
C GLU A 75 -7.33 1.68 -0.09
N ASP A 76 -7.46 3.00 -0.11
CA ASP A 76 -8.39 3.71 0.75
C ASP A 76 -9.44 4.48 -0.09
N GLU A 77 -10.36 5.17 0.57
CA GLU A 77 -11.44 5.92 -0.09
C GLU A 77 -10.95 7.04 -1.02
N THR A 78 -9.66 7.36 -1.00
CA THR A 78 -9.03 8.39 -1.82
C THR A 78 -8.08 7.83 -2.89
N GLY A 79 -7.85 6.51 -2.90
CA GLY A 79 -7.19 5.78 -3.99
C GLY A 79 -6.11 4.78 -3.53
N LEU A 80 -5.33 4.31 -4.51
CA LEU A 80 -4.31 3.28 -4.32
C LEU A 80 -3.03 3.79 -3.65
N ILE A 81 -2.50 2.98 -2.74
CA ILE A 81 -1.24 3.19 -2.03
C ILE A 81 -0.34 1.98 -2.25
N ASP A 82 0.83 2.21 -2.82
CA ASP A 82 1.83 1.18 -3.02
C ASP A 82 2.75 1.05 -1.81
N LEU A 83 2.98 -0.18 -1.38
CA LEU A 83 3.87 -0.55 -0.28
C LEU A 83 4.99 -1.44 -0.81
N VAL A 84 6.17 -1.30 -0.21
CA VAL A 84 7.34 -2.14 -0.47
C VAL A 84 7.79 -2.78 0.83
N ALA A 85 7.70 -4.11 0.91
CA ALA A 85 8.14 -4.90 2.06
C ALA A 85 9.36 -5.76 1.71
N PHE A 86 10.49 -5.42 2.33
CA PHE A 86 11.74 -6.17 2.20
C PHE A 86 11.75 -7.40 3.12
N GLU A 87 12.73 -8.26 2.91
CA GLU A 87 12.87 -9.58 3.51
C GLU A 87 12.65 -9.62 5.04
N ASP A 88 13.08 -8.60 5.78
CA ASP A 88 12.90 -8.49 7.23
C ASP A 88 11.43 -8.37 7.65
N ILE A 89 10.64 -7.64 6.87
CA ILE A 89 9.18 -7.54 7.05
C ILE A 89 8.52 -8.88 6.67
N GLN A 90 8.91 -9.49 5.55
CA GLN A 90 8.30 -10.75 5.10
C GLN A 90 8.49 -11.87 6.12
N LYS A 91 9.71 -12.01 6.65
CA LYS A 91 10.03 -13.03 7.65
C LYS A 91 9.15 -12.95 8.90
N LYS A 92 8.66 -11.75 9.23
CA LYS A 92 7.84 -11.50 10.42
C LYS A 92 6.34 -11.47 10.13
N TRP A 93 5.95 -11.00 8.95
CA TRP A 93 4.57 -10.57 8.68
C TRP A 93 3.98 -11.11 7.39
N ALA A 94 4.64 -12.05 6.69
CA ALA A 94 4.13 -12.57 5.42
C ALA A 94 2.74 -13.18 5.56
N ARG A 95 2.48 -13.95 6.64
CA ARG A 95 1.18 -14.59 6.84
C ARG A 95 0.07 -13.55 6.96
N GLU A 96 0.28 -12.53 7.78
CA GLU A 96 -0.65 -11.43 7.99
C GLU A 96 -0.89 -10.69 6.68
N ILE A 97 0.17 -10.35 5.95
CA ILE A 97 0.07 -9.69 4.64
C ILE A 97 -0.77 -10.50 3.65
N PHE A 98 -0.60 -11.81 3.57
CA PHE A 98 -1.34 -12.66 2.62
C PHE A 98 -2.76 -13.02 3.06
N THR A 99 -3.14 -12.78 4.32
CA THR A 99 -4.44 -13.19 4.86
C THR A 99 -5.32 -12.02 5.32
N SER A 100 -4.77 -10.81 5.35
CA SER A 100 -5.50 -9.60 5.71
C SER A 100 -6.40 -9.10 4.58
N GLU A 101 -7.65 -8.77 4.92
CA GLU A 101 -8.51 -7.94 4.07
C GLU A 101 -8.15 -6.45 4.17
N ILE A 102 -7.79 -5.99 5.38
CA ILE A 102 -7.29 -4.64 5.64
C ILE A 102 -5.87 -4.73 6.20
N LEU A 103 -4.96 -3.96 5.63
CA LEU A 103 -3.62 -3.77 6.16
C LEU A 103 -3.45 -2.37 6.73
N ALA A 104 -2.86 -2.31 7.91
CA ALA A 104 -2.42 -1.08 8.54
C ALA A 104 -0.90 -1.14 8.72
N VAL A 105 -0.18 -0.13 8.24
CA VAL A 105 1.29 -0.13 8.22
C VAL A 105 1.87 1.21 8.65
N GLU A 106 3.09 1.17 9.16
CA GLU A 106 3.96 2.34 9.34
C GLU A 106 5.21 2.16 8.49
N GLY A 107 5.62 3.22 7.81
CA GLY A 107 6.76 3.16 6.91
C GLY A 107 7.25 4.51 6.42
N ILE A 108 8.28 4.47 5.57
CA ILE A 108 8.90 5.66 5.01
C ILE A 108 8.29 5.97 3.65
N LEU A 109 7.69 7.15 3.51
CA LEU A 109 7.18 7.65 2.24
C LEU A 109 8.34 7.92 1.27
N LYS A 110 8.25 7.35 0.07
CA LYS A 110 9.17 7.57 -1.05
C LYS A 110 8.41 8.20 -2.20
N LYS A 111 8.88 9.36 -2.64
CA LYS A 111 8.39 10.05 -3.83
C LYS A 111 9.48 10.05 -4.88
N GLU A 112 9.22 9.43 -6.03
CA GLU A 112 10.17 9.31 -7.13
C GLU A 112 9.66 9.98 -8.43
N GLY A 113 10.59 10.36 -9.30
CA GLY A 113 10.33 11.02 -10.58
C GLY A 113 10.22 12.55 -10.52
N LYS A 114 10.56 13.23 -11.63
CA LYS A 114 10.31 14.67 -11.78
C LYS A 114 8.80 14.93 -11.75
N GLY A 115 8.32 15.70 -10.77
CA GLY A 115 6.90 16.02 -10.61
C GLY A 115 6.10 15.07 -9.72
N LYS A 116 6.73 14.24 -8.86
CA LYS A 116 6.08 13.45 -7.79
C LYS A 116 5.00 12.44 -8.28
N ARG A 117 5.18 11.81 -9.44
CA ARG A 117 4.14 10.92 -10.01
C ARG A 117 4.07 9.53 -9.39
N ALA A 118 5.16 9.03 -8.81
CA ALA A 118 5.16 7.73 -8.14
C ALA A 118 5.39 7.94 -6.64
N MET A 119 4.51 7.36 -5.83
CA MET A 119 4.63 7.33 -4.37
C MET A 119 4.56 5.89 -3.90
N SER A 120 5.48 5.50 -3.02
CA SER A 120 5.43 4.22 -2.33
C SER A 120 5.80 4.37 -0.87
N ILE A 121 5.44 3.40 -0.04
CA ILE A 121 5.81 3.36 1.37
C ILE A 121 6.70 2.15 1.61
N VAL A 122 7.94 2.40 2.01
CA VAL A 122 8.84 1.33 2.46
C VAL A 122 8.42 0.94 3.87
N VAL A 123 7.82 -0.24 3.99
CA VAL A 123 7.22 -0.73 5.23
C VAL A 123 8.29 -0.94 6.30
N LYS A 124 8.03 -0.44 7.50
CA LYS A 124 8.85 -0.65 8.70
C LYS A 124 8.14 -1.45 9.78
N ARG A 125 6.81 -1.39 9.80
CA ARG A 125 5.96 -2.11 10.76
C ARG A 125 4.59 -2.40 10.16
N ILE A 126 4.06 -3.57 10.46
CA ILE A 126 2.65 -3.94 10.26
C ILE A 126 1.94 -3.83 11.61
N PHE A 127 0.72 -3.29 11.61
CA PHE A 127 -0.20 -3.36 12.74
C PHE A 127 -1.17 -4.52 12.48
N PRO A 128 -1.13 -5.60 13.28
CA PRO A 128 -2.03 -6.75 13.10
C PRO A 128 -3.51 -6.38 13.23
N GLN A 129 -3.78 -5.28 13.94
CA GLN A 129 -5.09 -4.70 14.15
C GLN A 129 -4.88 -3.19 14.26
N ILE A 130 -5.83 -2.41 13.73
CA ILE A 130 -5.83 -0.95 13.91
C ILE A 130 -5.97 -0.70 15.42
N PRO A 131 -5.05 0.07 16.05
CA PRO A 131 -5.03 0.29 17.50
C PRO A 131 -6.30 0.93 18.05
#